data_AF-A0A653MWN8-F1
#
_entry.id   AF-A0A653MWN8-F1
#
_cell.length_a   1.000
_cell.length_b   1.000
_cell.length_c   1.000
_cell.angle_alpha   90.00
_cell.angle_beta   90.00
_cell.angle_gamma   90.00
#
_symmetry.space_group_name_H-M   'P 1'
#
loop_
_entity.id
_entity.type
_entity.pdbx_description
1 polymer ?
#
loop_
_entity_poly.entity_id
_entity_poly.type
_entity_poly.pdbx_seq_one_letter_code
_entity_poly.pdbx_strand_id
1 'polypeptide(L)'
;MSAAVPPSPWPHAPVEEPRVPSGTPVYTAWGWVAAGTAVAAVAVSAVSMWLMTEPMLTYARQVAELSSATATGSRVPPGEVLAIMLDMMPGMLTASVISTVLGWALYALAVVAGYRDYVQLGRLGYSKRFHWAWSFLSPVYPIGRAVVVRRQAGSGSATMWIAIAAIAANVLLSLGWSFWLVWAMFDAMRSGLGTVA
;
A
#
# COMPACT_ATOMS: atom_id res chain seq x y z
N MET A 1 -45.43 8.99 -19.91
CA MET A 1 -45.21 10.31 -20.53
C MET A 1 -43.96 10.91 -19.90
N SER A 2 -42.80 10.85 -20.55
CA SER A 2 -41.57 11.49 -20.05
C SER A 2 -41.66 12.99 -20.30
N ALA A 3 -41.65 13.79 -19.25
CA ALA A 3 -41.52 15.24 -19.37
C ALA A 3 -40.11 15.58 -19.87
N ALA A 4 -40.02 16.17 -21.07
CA ALA A 4 -38.76 16.67 -21.60
C ALA A 4 -38.31 17.86 -20.75
N VAL A 5 -37.11 17.76 -20.15
CA VAL A 5 -36.49 18.89 -19.45
C VAL A 5 -36.16 19.95 -20.49
N PRO A 6 -36.65 21.21 -20.36
CA PRO A 6 -36.34 22.27 -21.31
C PRO A 6 -34.84 22.55 -21.33
N PRO A 7 -34.24 22.84 -22.50
CA PRO A 7 -32.82 23.15 -22.61
C PRO A 7 -32.48 24.37 -21.76
N SER A 8 -31.34 24.33 -21.07
CA SER A 8 -30.84 25.45 -20.25
C SER A 8 -30.77 26.71 -21.12
N PRO A 9 -31.39 27.83 -20.71
CA PRO A 9 -31.36 29.09 -21.45
C PRO A 9 -29.98 29.77 -21.40
N TRP A 10 -29.05 29.25 -20.60
CA TRP A 10 -27.71 29.80 -20.46
C TRP A 10 -26.75 29.15 -21.45
N PRO A 11 -26.14 29.92 -22.37
CA PRO A 11 -25.04 29.43 -23.18
C PRO A 11 -23.90 29.01 -22.25
N HIS A 12 -23.51 27.74 -22.26
CA HIS A 12 -22.27 27.32 -21.64
C HIS A 12 -21.13 27.88 -22.50
N ALA A 13 -20.61 29.05 -22.14
CA ALA A 13 -19.34 29.50 -22.69
C ALA A 13 -18.32 28.39 -22.42
N PRO A 14 -17.58 27.90 -23.44
CA PRO A 14 -16.49 26.96 -23.20
C PRO A 14 -15.55 27.64 -22.22
N VAL A 15 -15.47 27.13 -21.00
CA VAL A 15 -14.49 27.62 -20.03
C VAL A 15 -13.15 27.19 -20.58
N GLU A 16 -12.44 28.10 -21.22
CA GLU A 16 -11.10 27.85 -21.72
C GLU A 16 -10.24 27.48 -20.51
N GLU A 17 -9.91 26.19 -20.39
CA GLU A 17 -9.12 25.72 -19.25
C GLU A 17 -7.78 26.47 -19.29
N PRO A 18 -7.36 27.10 -18.18
CA PRO A 18 -6.11 27.86 -18.17
C PRO A 18 -4.95 26.98 -18.61
N ARG A 19 -4.35 27.27 -19.76
CA ARG A 19 -3.21 26.49 -20.27
C ARG A 19 -1.91 27.13 -19.82
N VAL A 20 -0.96 26.29 -19.44
CA VAL A 20 0.42 26.75 -19.19
C VAL A 20 1.16 26.88 -20.53
N PRO A 21 2.18 27.74 -20.63
CA PRO A 21 3.00 27.86 -21.84
C PRO A 21 3.57 26.50 -22.27
N SER A 22 3.64 26.28 -23.59
CA SER A 22 4.26 25.08 -24.15
C SER A 22 5.70 24.94 -23.67
N GLY A 23 6.06 23.75 -23.18
CA GLY A 23 7.40 23.48 -22.62
C GLY A 23 7.53 23.67 -21.11
N THR A 24 6.46 24.11 -20.42
CA THR A 24 6.45 24.14 -18.94
C THR A 24 6.67 22.73 -18.39
N PRO A 25 7.66 22.53 -17.48
CA PRO A 25 7.90 21.23 -16.87
C PRO A 25 6.65 20.66 -16.19
N VAL A 26 6.35 19.41 -16.54
CA VAL A 26 5.19 18.65 -16.07
C VAL A 26 5.56 17.74 -14.91
N TYR A 27 6.80 17.25 -14.94
CA TYR A 27 7.36 16.35 -13.94
C TYR A 27 8.32 17.11 -13.05
N THR A 28 7.93 17.26 -11.79
CA THR A 28 8.76 17.83 -10.72
C THR A 28 9.44 16.70 -9.96
N ALA A 29 10.61 16.99 -9.36
CA ALA A 29 11.30 16.02 -8.50
C ALA A 29 10.39 15.58 -7.33
N TRP A 30 9.66 16.51 -6.71
CA TRP A 30 8.75 16.20 -5.61
C TRP A 30 7.52 15.40 -6.03
N GLY A 31 7.04 15.58 -7.26
CA GLY A 31 6.00 14.73 -7.84
C GLY A 31 6.44 13.28 -7.98
N TRP A 32 7.71 13.06 -8.37
CA TRP A 32 8.31 11.72 -8.41
C TRP A 32 8.51 11.14 -7.02
N VAL A 33 8.95 11.93 -6.04
CA VAL A 33 9.06 11.48 -4.64
C VAL A 33 7.69 11.07 -4.11
N ALA A 34 6.65 11.87 -4.33
CA ALA A 34 5.28 11.56 -3.89
C ALA A 34 4.69 10.30 -4.56
N ALA A 35 5.01 10.04 -5.84
CA ALA A 35 4.65 8.78 -6.47
C ALA A 35 5.50 7.60 -5.95
N GLY A 36 6.79 7.86 -5.70
CA GLY A 36 7.75 6.89 -5.18
C GLY A 36 7.42 6.40 -3.78
N THR A 37 6.75 7.19 -2.93
CA THR A 37 6.30 6.71 -1.61
C THR A 37 5.30 5.57 -1.72
N ALA A 38 4.46 5.53 -2.76
CA ALA A 38 3.55 4.41 -3.00
C ALA A 38 4.32 3.14 -3.36
N VAL A 39 5.37 3.26 -4.19
CA VAL A 39 6.24 2.13 -4.54
C VAL A 39 7.03 1.65 -3.32
N ALA A 40 7.59 2.58 -2.55
CA ALA A 40 8.29 2.25 -1.31
C ALA A 40 7.38 1.55 -0.30
N ALA A 41 6.08 1.91 -0.24
CA ALA A 41 5.12 1.22 0.61
C ALA A 41 4.96 -0.26 0.22
N VAL A 42 5.00 -0.60 -1.08
CA VAL A 42 5.01 -2.00 -1.55
C VAL A 42 6.23 -2.75 -0.99
N ALA A 43 7.40 -2.12 -1.03
CA ALA A 43 8.63 -2.72 -0.50
C ALA A 43 8.55 -2.90 1.02
N VAL A 44 8.00 -1.94 1.75
CA VAL A 44 7.77 -2.06 3.20
C VAL A 44 6.80 -3.20 3.50
N SER A 45 5.70 -3.33 2.75
CA SER A 45 4.78 -4.46 2.87
C SER A 45 5.49 -5.80 2.64
N ALA A 46 6.31 -5.90 1.58
CA ALA A 46 7.07 -7.12 1.27
C ALA A 46 8.05 -7.50 2.39
N VAL A 47 8.78 -6.51 2.94
CA VAL A 47 9.68 -6.72 4.08
C VAL A 47 8.89 -7.15 5.31
N SER A 48 7.75 -6.52 5.61
CA SER A 48 6.87 -6.91 6.72
C SER A 48 6.42 -8.36 6.61
N MET A 49 5.96 -8.75 5.42
CA MET A 49 5.49 -10.10 5.12
C MET A 49 6.62 -11.12 5.28
N TRP A 50 7.82 -10.80 4.78
CA TRP A 50 8.99 -11.64 4.94
C TRP A 50 9.37 -11.82 6.42
N LEU A 51 9.41 -10.74 7.20
CA LEU A 51 9.69 -10.78 8.64
C LEU A 51 8.65 -11.59 9.43
N MET A 52 7.38 -11.58 9.02
CA MET A 52 6.31 -12.37 9.66
C MET A 52 6.30 -13.84 9.24
N THR A 53 6.94 -14.18 8.11
CA THR A 53 6.83 -15.52 7.53
C THR A 53 7.46 -16.59 8.43
N GLU A 54 8.67 -16.37 8.91
CA GLU A 54 9.38 -17.37 9.72
C GLU A 54 8.68 -17.64 11.07
N PRO A 55 8.32 -16.62 11.88
CA PRO A 55 7.63 -16.85 13.15
C PRO A 55 6.31 -17.62 12.98
N MET A 56 5.55 -17.32 11.93
CA MET A 56 4.27 -18.00 11.66
C MET A 56 4.45 -19.45 11.23
N LEU A 57 5.48 -19.76 10.42
CA LEU A 57 5.77 -21.12 10.02
C LEU A 57 6.35 -21.95 11.17
N THR A 58 7.21 -21.36 12.01
CA THR A 58 7.75 -22.01 13.20
C THR A 58 6.65 -22.33 14.20
N TYR A 59 5.73 -21.38 14.45
CA TYR A 59 4.52 -21.62 15.23
C TYR A 59 3.68 -22.77 14.66
N ALA A 60 3.42 -22.78 13.35
CA ALA A 60 2.61 -23.84 12.71
C ALA A 60 3.23 -25.23 12.89
N ARG A 61 4.56 -25.35 12.80
CA ARG A 61 5.28 -26.61 13.00
C ARG A 61 5.20 -27.06 14.46
N GLN A 62 5.48 -26.18 15.40
CA GLN A 62 5.42 -26.48 16.84
C GLN A 62 4.01 -26.93 17.28
N VAL A 63 2.97 -26.28 16.76
CA VAL A 63 1.57 -26.68 17.01
C VAL A 63 1.26 -28.05 16.41
N ALA A 64 1.78 -28.36 15.22
CA ALA A 64 1.59 -29.67 14.59
C ALA A 64 2.24 -30.80 15.41
N GLU A 65 3.45 -30.56 15.93
CA GLU A 65 4.18 -31.50 16.81
C GLU A 65 3.43 -31.75 18.13
N LEU A 66 2.90 -30.69 18.77
CA LEU A 66 2.06 -30.85 19.96
C LEU A 66 0.78 -31.64 19.68
N SER A 67 0.16 -31.39 18.53
CA SER A 67 -1.07 -32.06 18.13
C SER A 67 -0.85 -33.56 17.90
N SER A 68 0.28 -33.94 17.29
CA SER A 68 0.64 -35.35 17.09
C SER A 68 1.04 -36.05 18.40
N ALA A 69 1.74 -35.36 19.30
CA ALA A 69 2.06 -35.88 20.64
C ALA A 69 0.78 -36.16 21.45
N THR A 70 -0.20 -35.25 21.40
CA THR A 70 -1.49 -35.46 22.07
C THR A 70 -2.27 -36.64 21.46
N ALA A 71 -2.21 -36.81 20.14
CA ALA A 71 -2.87 -37.91 19.43
C ALA A 71 -2.32 -39.29 19.83
N THR A 72 -1.05 -39.38 20.21
CA THR A 72 -0.41 -40.62 20.72
C THR A 72 -0.66 -40.87 22.22
N GLY A 73 -1.48 -40.04 22.87
CA GLY A 73 -1.83 -40.16 24.28
C GLY A 73 -0.83 -39.50 25.25
N SER A 74 0.14 -38.74 24.72
CA SER A 74 1.07 -37.97 25.56
C SER A 74 0.35 -36.78 26.19
N ARG A 75 0.59 -36.55 27.49
CA ARG A 75 0.04 -35.38 28.19
C ARG A 75 0.92 -34.16 27.88
N VAL A 76 0.34 -33.15 27.26
CA VAL A 76 1.00 -31.86 27.03
C VAL A 76 0.88 -30.99 28.30
N PRO A 77 2.00 -30.57 28.91
CA PRO A 77 2.00 -29.61 30.00
C PRO A 77 1.40 -28.26 29.56
N PRO A 78 0.56 -27.60 30.38
CA PRO A 78 -0.01 -26.29 30.03
C PRO A 78 1.04 -25.20 29.72
N GLY A 79 2.27 -25.33 30.24
CA GLY A 79 3.36 -24.38 30.01
C GLY A 79 3.96 -24.42 28.60
N GLU A 80 3.85 -25.54 27.88
CA GLU A 80 4.42 -25.67 26.53
C GLU A 80 3.66 -24.83 25.50
N VAL A 81 2.32 -24.83 25.59
CA VAL A 81 1.47 -23.99 24.73
C VAL A 81 1.79 -22.51 24.93
N LEU A 82 1.99 -22.09 26.19
CA LEU A 82 2.38 -20.72 26.51
C LEU A 82 3.78 -20.38 25.96
N ALA A 83 4.75 -21.30 26.08
CA ALA A 83 6.10 -21.09 25.58
C ALA A 83 6.13 -20.88 24.05
N ILE A 84 5.36 -21.66 23.29
CA ILE A 84 5.21 -21.51 21.83
C ILE A 84 4.63 -20.14 21.46
N MET A 85 3.60 -19.69 22.18
CA MET A 85 3.03 -18.37 21.93
C MET A 85 4.05 -17.25 22.21
N LEU A 86 4.82 -17.38 23.30
CA LEU A 86 5.84 -16.40 23.67
C LEU A 86 7.03 -16.39 22.70
N ASP A 87 7.38 -17.53 22.09
CA ASP A 87 8.45 -17.63 21.09
C ASP A 87 8.11 -16.90 19.78
N MET A 88 6.83 -16.91 19.39
CA MET A 88 6.35 -16.17 18.21
C MET A 88 6.34 -14.64 18.42
N MET A 89 6.15 -14.18 19.66
CA MET A 89 5.93 -12.76 19.97
C MET A 89 7.06 -11.83 19.52
N PRO A 90 8.36 -12.09 19.83
CA PRO A 90 9.46 -11.22 19.43
C PRO A 90 9.52 -10.97 17.92
N GLY A 91 9.32 -12.01 17.11
CA GLY A 91 9.33 -11.89 15.64
C GLY A 91 8.17 -11.03 15.13
N MET A 92 6.96 -11.27 15.64
CA MET A 92 5.77 -10.50 15.31
C MET A 92 5.88 -9.03 15.73
N LEU A 93 6.41 -8.76 16.92
CA LEU A 93 6.64 -7.40 17.43
C LEU A 93 7.68 -6.67 16.59
N THR A 94 8.79 -7.34 16.25
CA THR A 94 9.85 -6.76 15.41
C THR A 94 9.30 -6.36 14.04
N ALA A 95 8.55 -7.26 13.39
CA ALA A 95 7.89 -6.96 12.12
C ALA A 95 6.92 -5.78 12.24
N SER A 96 6.09 -5.76 13.29
CA SER A 96 5.10 -4.71 13.51
C SER A 96 5.74 -3.34 13.76
N VAL A 97 6.80 -3.28 14.58
CA VAL A 97 7.51 -2.03 14.88
C VAL A 97 8.20 -1.48 13.64
N ILE A 98 8.93 -2.33 12.91
CA ILE A 98 9.64 -1.92 11.68
C ILE A 98 8.64 -1.36 10.67
N SER A 99 7.55 -2.09 10.40
CA SER A 99 6.53 -1.69 9.43
C SER A 99 5.82 -0.41 9.85
N THR A 100 5.53 -0.24 11.14
CA THR A 100 4.88 0.97 11.66
C THR A 100 5.78 2.19 11.50
N VAL A 101 7.05 2.09 11.89
CA VAL A 101 8.01 3.19 11.78
C VAL A 101 8.25 3.58 10.33
N LEU A 102 8.47 2.61 9.45
CA LEU A 102 8.64 2.85 8.01
C LEU A 102 7.38 3.43 7.38
N GLY A 103 6.21 2.92 7.76
CA GLY A 103 4.91 3.43 7.30
C GLY A 103 4.70 4.89 7.65
N TRP A 104 4.97 5.28 8.91
CA TRP A 104 4.91 6.68 9.35
C TRP A 104 5.93 7.57 8.64
N ALA A 105 7.15 7.07 8.42
CA ALA A 105 8.18 7.81 7.69
C ALA A 105 7.76 8.07 6.23
N LEU A 106 7.23 7.05 5.53
CA LEU A 106 6.73 7.20 4.16
C LEU A 106 5.51 8.11 4.09
N TYR A 107 4.62 8.04 5.07
CA TYR A 107 3.46 8.93 5.18
C TYR A 107 3.89 10.40 5.34
N ALA A 108 4.79 10.68 6.28
CA ALA A 108 5.35 12.02 6.47
C ALA A 108 6.06 12.52 5.20
N LEU A 109 6.84 11.66 4.54
CA LEU A 109 7.51 11.98 3.29
C LEU A 109 6.51 12.32 2.17
N ALA A 110 5.41 11.58 2.04
CA ALA A 110 4.37 11.83 1.04
C ALA A 110 3.70 13.20 1.24
N VAL A 111 3.44 13.59 2.49
CA VAL A 111 2.88 14.89 2.85
C VAL A 111 3.87 16.02 2.53
N VAL A 112 5.13 15.88 2.95
CA VAL A 112 6.18 16.87 2.67
C VAL A 112 6.41 17.01 1.16
N ALA A 113 6.46 15.89 0.42
CA ALA A 113 6.61 15.88 -1.02
C ALA A 113 5.42 16.57 -1.71
N GLY A 114 4.18 16.31 -1.27
CA GLY A 114 2.99 16.98 -1.80
C GLY A 114 3.00 18.48 -1.57
N TYR A 115 3.42 18.94 -0.39
CA TYR A 115 3.58 20.37 -0.12
C TYR A 115 4.63 21.00 -1.03
N ARG A 116 5.81 20.39 -1.16
CA ARG A 116 6.90 20.91 -1.99
C ARG A 116 6.54 20.91 -3.47
N ASP A 117 5.85 19.88 -3.95
CA ASP A 117 5.33 19.82 -5.32
C ASP A 117 4.30 20.93 -5.59
N TYR A 118 3.36 21.14 -4.66
CA TYR A 118 2.37 22.21 -4.76
C TYR A 118 2.99 23.62 -4.86
N VAL A 119 4.05 23.88 -4.10
CA VAL A 119 4.81 25.14 -4.17
C VAL A 119 5.56 25.23 -5.50
N GLN A 120 6.21 24.16 -5.95
CA GLN A 120 6.96 24.13 -7.19
C GLN A 120 6.07 24.36 -8.42
N LEU A 121 4.90 23.71 -8.49
CA LEU A 121 3.93 23.94 -9.56
C LEU A 121 3.44 25.40 -9.59
N GLY A 122 3.32 26.05 -8.43
CA GLY A 122 3.00 27.49 -8.36
C GLY A 122 4.09 28.35 -9.00
N ARG A 123 5.37 28.03 -8.74
CA ARG A 123 6.51 28.72 -9.35
C ARG A 123 6.63 28.50 -10.85
N LEU A 124 6.13 27.37 -11.35
CA LEU A 124 6.07 27.04 -12.77
C LEU A 124 4.88 27.70 -13.50
N GLY A 125 4.03 28.46 -12.79
CA GLY A 125 2.94 29.20 -13.41
C GLY A 125 1.63 28.41 -13.59
N TYR A 126 1.47 27.27 -12.92
CA TYR A 126 0.20 26.54 -12.94
C TYR A 126 -0.87 27.32 -12.16
N SER A 127 -1.88 27.83 -12.88
CA SER A 127 -2.96 28.65 -12.32
C SER A 127 -3.86 27.86 -11.35
N LYS A 128 -4.20 26.61 -11.71
CA LYS A 128 -4.95 25.67 -10.86
C LYS A 128 -4.00 24.60 -10.35
N ARG A 129 -4.06 24.31 -9.05
CA ARG A 129 -3.21 23.30 -8.41
C ARG A 129 -4.05 22.42 -7.52
N PHE A 130 -3.76 21.12 -7.52
CA PHE A 130 -4.42 20.21 -6.59
C PHE A 130 -3.90 20.45 -5.17
N HIS A 131 -4.79 20.57 -4.20
CA HIS A 131 -4.39 20.99 -2.86
C HIS A 131 -3.52 19.91 -2.17
N TRP A 132 -2.39 20.31 -1.58
CA TRP A 132 -1.41 19.38 -1.01
C TRP A 132 -1.95 18.59 0.19
N ALA A 133 -2.96 19.13 0.91
CA ALA A 133 -3.56 18.44 2.05
C ALA A 133 -4.18 17.08 1.68
N TRP A 134 -4.53 16.88 0.40
CA TRP A 134 -4.97 15.59 -0.07
C TRP A 134 -3.88 14.50 -0.03
N SER A 135 -2.62 14.84 0.26
CA SER A 135 -1.56 13.86 0.54
C SER A 135 -1.80 13.08 1.83
N PHE A 136 -2.63 13.59 2.76
CA PHE A 136 -3.04 12.84 3.94
C PHE A 136 -3.95 11.65 3.58
N LEU A 137 -4.64 11.70 2.44
CA LEU A 137 -5.42 10.61 1.91
C LEU A 137 -4.64 9.97 0.77
N SER A 138 -3.74 9.03 1.07
CA SER A 138 -3.11 8.23 0.00
C SER A 138 -4.16 7.33 -0.65
N PRO A 139 -4.27 7.28 -2.01
CA PRO A 139 -3.36 7.83 -3.03
C PRO A 139 -3.88 9.11 -3.74
N VAL A 140 -4.77 9.86 -3.12
CA VAL A 140 -5.58 10.92 -3.75
C VAL A 140 -4.70 12.01 -4.37
N TYR A 141 -3.63 12.43 -3.71
CA TYR A 141 -2.77 13.51 -4.21
C TYR A 141 -2.04 13.20 -5.53
N PRO A 142 -1.27 12.09 -5.65
CA PRO A 142 -0.63 11.72 -6.92
C PRO A 142 -1.60 11.62 -8.11
N ILE A 143 -2.83 11.15 -7.86
CA ILE A 143 -3.87 11.05 -8.89
C ILE A 143 -4.42 12.45 -9.23
N GLY A 144 -4.82 13.22 -8.22
CA GLY A 144 -5.39 14.55 -8.38
C GLY A 144 -4.44 15.53 -9.07
N ARG A 145 -3.15 15.54 -8.69
CA ARG A 145 -2.14 16.39 -9.36
C ARG A 145 -2.01 16.06 -10.83
N ALA A 146 -1.98 14.78 -11.19
CA ALA A 146 -1.78 14.35 -12.57
C ALA A 146 -2.95 14.76 -13.46
N VAL A 147 -4.18 14.70 -12.95
CA VAL A 147 -5.37 15.18 -13.66
C VAL A 147 -5.32 16.69 -13.86
N VAL A 148 -5.00 17.46 -12.81
CA VAL A 148 -4.92 18.93 -12.89
C VAL A 148 -3.79 19.41 -13.80
N VAL A 149 -2.64 18.75 -13.76
CA VAL A 149 -1.50 19.05 -14.63
C VAL A 149 -1.80 18.65 -16.08
N ARG A 150 -2.40 17.47 -16.32
CA ARG A 150 -2.78 17.02 -17.67
C ARG A 150 -3.79 17.95 -18.34
N ARG A 151 -4.73 18.52 -17.59
CA ARG A 151 -5.69 19.50 -18.10
C ARG A 151 -5.02 20.79 -18.57
N GLN A 152 -4.02 21.28 -17.85
CA GLN A 152 -3.37 22.57 -18.16
C GLN A 152 -2.19 22.43 -19.14
N ALA A 153 -1.46 21.31 -19.12
CA ALA A 153 -0.25 21.09 -19.90
C ALA A 153 -0.40 20.02 -21.02
N GLY A 154 -1.54 19.33 -21.10
CA GLY A 154 -1.80 18.26 -22.06
C GLY A 154 -1.09 16.92 -21.77
N SER A 155 -0.21 16.85 -20.76
CA SER A 155 0.56 15.66 -20.39
C SER A 155 0.79 15.58 -18.86
N GLY A 156 1.36 14.49 -18.35
CA GLY A 156 1.68 14.34 -16.91
C GLY A 156 1.03 13.16 -16.17
N SER A 157 0.48 12.20 -16.90
CA SER A 157 -0.19 11.03 -16.32
C SER A 157 0.76 9.99 -15.69
N ALA A 158 2.07 10.07 -15.91
CA ALA A 158 3.01 9.05 -15.46
C ALA A 158 2.96 8.84 -13.93
N THR A 159 2.95 9.92 -13.15
CA THR A 159 2.90 9.82 -11.68
C THR A 159 1.61 9.20 -11.14
N MET A 160 0.50 9.36 -11.86
CA MET A 160 -0.76 8.68 -11.54
C MET A 160 -0.66 7.18 -11.83
N TRP A 161 -0.16 6.80 -13.01
CA TRP A 161 -0.01 5.38 -13.38
C TRP A 161 0.92 4.63 -12.43
N ILE A 162 1.98 5.27 -11.95
CA ILE A 162 2.88 4.68 -10.95
C ILE A 162 2.17 4.44 -9.62
N ALA A 163 1.42 5.44 -9.12
CA ALA A 163 0.67 5.27 -7.89
C ALA A 163 -0.37 4.14 -8.02
N ILE A 164 -1.09 4.08 -9.14
CA ILE A 164 -2.08 3.01 -9.42
C ILE A 164 -1.38 1.65 -9.51
N ALA A 165 -0.29 1.55 -10.26
CA ALA A 165 0.46 0.31 -10.40
C ALA A 165 1.02 -0.18 -9.05
N ALA A 166 1.51 0.73 -8.21
CA ALA A 166 2.00 0.39 -6.88
C ALA A 166 0.89 -0.17 -5.98
N ILE A 167 -0.31 0.42 -6.02
CA ILE A 167 -1.47 -0.09 -5.26
C ILE A 167 -1.87 -1.47 -5.77
N ALA A 168 -1.98 -1.64 -7.09
CA ALA A 168 -2.29 -2.93 -7.69
C ALA A 168 -1.24 -3.99 -7.31
N ALA A 169 0.04 -3.64 -7.37
CA ALA A 169 1.13 -4.51 -6.94
C ALA A 169 1.03 -4.86 -5.45
N ASN A 170 0.70 -3.91 -4.57
CA ASN A 170 0.52 -4.18 -3.14
C ASN A 170 -0.63 -5.15 -2.88
N VAL A 171 -1.76 -5.00 -3.60
CA VAL A 171 -2.90 -5.90 -3.49
C VAL A 171 -2.53 -7.30 -3.96
N LEU A 172 -1.90 -7.43 -5.12
CA LEU A 172 -1.48 -8.73 -5.67
C LEU A 172 -0.44 -9.41 -4.78
N LEU A 173 0.52 -8.65 -4.27
CA LEU A 173 1.51 -9.13 -3.32
C LEU A 173 0.84 -9.67 -2.04
N SER A 174 -0.08 -8.89 -1.47
CA SER A 174 -0.78 -9.27 -0.23
C SER A 174 -1.61 -10.53 -0.41
N LEU A 175 -2.36 -10.64 -1.52
CA LEU A 175 -3.15 -11.83 -1.83
C LEU A 175 -2.27 -13.05 -2.09
N GLY A 176 -1.22 -12.88 -2.90
CA GLY A 176 -0.28 -13.95 -3.23
C GLY A 176 0.44 -14.48 -2.00
N TRP A 177 0.97 -13.59 -1.16
CA TRP A 177 1.62 -13.96 0.10
C TRP A 177 0.64 -14.62 1.07
N SER A 178 -0.58 -14.08 1.24
CA SER A 178 -1.57 -14.67 2.14
C SER A 178 -1.97 -16.08 1.70
N PHE A 179 -2.21 -16.27 0.40
CA PHE A 179 -2.52 -17.58 -0.17
C PHE A 179 -1.36 -18.56 0.04
N TRP A 180 -0.13 -18.14 -0.30
CA TRP A 180 1.06 -18.96 -0.12
C TRP A 180 1.30 -19.31 1.35
N LEU A 181 1.12 -18.36 2.27
CA LEU A 181 1.33 -18.59 3.71
C LEU A 181 0.33 -19.62 4.24
N VAL A 182 -0.96 -19.47 3.92
CA VAL A 182 -2.00 -20.42 4.31
C VAL A 182 -1.65 -21.82 3.77
N TRP A 183 -1.26 -21.90 2.50
CA TRP A 183 -0.83 -23.16 1.89
C TRP A 183 0.38 -23.77 2.61
N ALA A 184 1.41 -22.97 2.91
CA ALA A 184 2.60 -23.41 3.61
C ALA A 184 2.32 -23.86 5.06
N MET A 185 1.38 -23.19 5.74
CA MET A 185 0.91 -23.61 7.07
C MET A 185 0.20 -24.96 7.00
N PHE A 186 -0.69 -25.17 6.01
CA PHE A 186 -1.33 -26.48 5.81
C PHE A 186 -0.31 -27.57 5.53
N ASP A 187 0.71 -27.28 4.73
CA ASP A 187 1.77 -28.23 4.45
C ASP A 187 2.58 -28.59 5.71
N ALA A 188 2.93 -27.59 6.52
CA ALA A 188 3.61 -27.79 7.80
C ALA A 188 2.78 -28.62 8.79
N MET A 189 1.46 -28.39 8.85
CA MET A 189 0.57 -29.19 9.71
C MET A 189 0.44 -30.64 9.20
N ARG A 190 0.34 -30.81 7.88
CA ARG A 190 0.23 -32.14 7.26
C ARG A 190 1.50 -32.98 7.45
N SER A 191 2.68 -32.37 7.31
CA SER A 191 3.95 -33.07 7.49
C SER A 191 4.15 -33.57 8.92
N GLY A 192 3.67 -32.82 9.93
CA GLY A 192 3.68 -33.25 11.32
C GLY A 192 2.71 -34.41 11.65
N LEU A 193 1.66 -34.61 10.85
CA LEU A 193 0.69 -35.71 11.01
C LEU A 193 1.05 -36.97 10.21
N GLY A 194 1.84 -36.83 9.13
CA GLY A 194 2.21 -37.93 8.24
C GLY A 194 3.24 -38.92 8.82
N THR A 195 3.81 -38.64 10.00
CA THR A 195 4.74 -39.53 10.72
C THR A 195 4.05 -40.50 11.69
N VAL A 196 2.70 -40.49 11.75
CA VAL A 196 1.90 -41.27 12.70
C VAL A 196 1.28 -42.54 12.06
N ALA A 197 1.71 -42.91 10.85
CA ALA A 197 1.33 -44.15 10.17
C ALA A 197 2.55 -45.06 9.99
#